data_AF-X0ZD50-F1
#
_entry.id   AF-X0ZD50-F1
#
_cell.length_a   1.000
_cell.length_b   1.000
_cell.length_c   1.000
_cell.angle_alpha   90.00
_cell.angle_beta   90.00
_cell.angle_gamma   90.00
#
_symmetry.space_group_name_H-M   'P 1'
#
loop_
_entity.id
_entity.type
_entity.pdbx_description
1 polymer ?
#
loop_
_entity_poly.entity_id
_entity_poly.type
_entity_poly.pdbx_seq_one_letter_code
_entity_poly.pdbx_strand_id
1 'polypeptide(L)'
;GLGNMGSIIAKELFKKEGVEIVGAIARRKEKEGKDLGRLLNFDKELGIRVTNDAKSLFETTETDILLHCTTSFVEQVYHQIKLALEKRINVITIATVPTPPRISGLIDKLISGLPFIFM
;
A
#
# COMPACT_ATOMS: atom_id res chain seq x y z
N GLY A 1 -1.22 1.57 -3.87
CA GLY A 1 -0.71 1.96 -5.20
C GLY A 1 -1.25 1.03 -6.26
N LEU A 2 -1.94 1.54 -7.28
CA LEU A 2 -2.64 0.72 -8.29
C LEU A 2 -1.99 0.85 -9.68
N GLY A 3 -0.68 0.61 -9.78
CA GLY A 3 0.01 0.40 -11.06
C GLY A 3 -0.13 -1.04 -11.55
N ASN A 4 0.67 -1.47 -12.52
CA ASN A 4 0.63 -2.84 -13.05
C ASN A 4 0.75 -3.89 -11.93
N MET A 5 1.81 -3.80 -11.10
CA MET A 5 2.04 -4.74 -10.00
C MET A 5 0.95 -4.67 -8.93
N GLY A 6 0.62 -3.46 -8.45
CA GLY A 6 -0.38 -3.30 -7.41
C GLY A 6 -1.77 -3.81 -7.83
N SER A 7 -2.15 -3.62 -9.10
CA SER A 7 -3.40 -4.17 -9.64
C SER A 7 -3.37 -5.68 -9.76
N ILE A 8 -2.25 -6.30 -10.17
CA ILE A 8 -2.13 -7.76 -10.23
C ILE A 8 -2.25 -8.35 -8.82
N ILE A 9 -1.50 -7.82 -7.85
CA ILE A 9 -1.52 -8.34 -6.48
C ILE A 9 -2.91 -8.14 -5.86
N ALA A 10 -3.55 -6.99 -6.06
CA ALA A 10 -4.92 -6.76 -5.57
C ALA A 10 -5.92 -7.77 -6.15
N LYS A 11 -5.80 -8.14 -7.43
CA LYS A 11 -6.65 -9.19 -8.03
C LYS A 11 -6.44 -10.56 -7.39
N GLU A 12 -5.20 -10.93 -7.12
CA GLU A 12 -4.88 -12.22 -6.51
C GLU A 12 -5.30 -12.26 -5.03
N LEU A 13 -5.09 -11.17 -4.29
CA LEU A 13 -5.56 -11.05 -2.90
C LEU A 13 -7.08 -11.14 -2.80
N PHE A 14 -7.81 -10.54 -3.75
CA PHE A 14 -9.27 -10.59 -3.77
C PHE A 14 -9.82 -12.02 -3.90
N LYS A 15 -9.06 -12.96 -4.48
CA LYS A 15 -9.46 -14.37 -4.62
C LYS A 15 -9.11 -15.20 -3.39
N LYS A 16 -8.33 -14.68 -2.45
CA LYS A 16 -7.78 -15.43 -1.33
C LYS A 16 -8.75 -15.40 -0.15
N GLU A 17 -9.08 -16.58 0.36
CA GLU A 17 -9.86 -16.68 1.61
C GLU A 17 -9.08 -16.09 2.79
N GLY A 18 -9.78 -15.39 3.68
CA GLY A 18 -9.20 -14.74 4.85
C GLY A 18 -8.49 -13.41 4.56
N VAL A 19 -8.63 -12.85 3.35
CA VAL A 19 -8.14 -11.50 3.02
C VAL A 19 -9.30 -10.64 2.55
N GLU A 20 -9.44 -9.48 3.18
CA GLU A 20 -10.42 -8.46 2.78
C GLU A 20 -9.68 -7.19 2.35
N ILE A 21 -10.05 -6.66 1.18
CA ILE A 21 -9.54 -5.36 0.74
C ILE A 21 -10.52 -4.30 1.23
N VAL A 22 -10.14 -3.58 2.27
CA VAL A 22 -10.99 -2.55 2.89
C VAL A 22 -10.76 -1.14 2.35
N GLY A 23 -9.70 -0.93 1.56
CA GLY A 23 -9.34 0.37 1.04
C GLY A 23 -8.32 0.32 -0.08
N ALA A 24 -8.24 1.40 -0.87
CA ALA A 24 -7.33 1.50 -2.00
C ALA A 24 -6.85 2.93 -2.25
N ILE A 25 -5.53 3.09 -2.37
CA ILE A 25 -4.87 4.38 -2.59
C ILE A 25 -4.16 4.41 -3.95
N ALA A 26 -4.42 5.45 -4.73
CA ALA A 26 -3.72 5.73 -5.99
C ALA A 26 -3.42 7.22 -6.16
N ARG A 27 -2.19 7.55 -6.58
CA ARG A 27 -1.74 8.93 -6.80
C ARG A 27 -2.38 9.60 -8.03
N ARG A 28 -2.72 8.85 -9.07
CA ARG A 28 -3.27 9.43 -10.31
C ARG A 28 -4.70 9.89 -10.07
N LYS A 29 -4.96 11.19 -10.26
CA LYS A 29 -6.28 11.81 -10.06
C LYS A 29 -7.40 11.14 -10.85
N GLU A 30 -7.08 10.63 -12.05
CA GLU A 30 -8.04 9.88 -12.88
C GLU A 30 -8.57 8.59 -12.24
N LYS A 31 -7.96 8.11 -11.14
CA LYS A 31 -8.37 6.91 -10.40
C LYS A 31 -9.19 7.24 -9.15
N GLU A 32 -9.16 8.49 -8.70
CA GLU A 32 -9.89 8.93 -7.51
C GLU A 32 -11.41 8.78 -7.70
N GLY A 33 -12.10 8.33 -6.66
CA GLY A 33 -13.55 8.12 -6.64
C GLY A 33 -14.03 6.92 -7.47
N LYS A 34 -13.16 6.29 -8.28
CA LYS A 34 -13.51 5.07 -9.02
C LYS A 34 -13.57 3.88 -8.08
N ASP A 35 -14.50 2.98 -8.38
CA ASP A 35 -14.59 1.70 -7.69
C ASP A 35 -13.38 0.81 -8.05
N LEU A 36 -12.84 0.13 -7.04
CA LEU A 36 -11.69 -0.75 -7.19
C LEU A 36 -11.98 -1.90 -8.18
N GLY A 37 -13.16 -2.50 -8.13
CA GLY A 37 -13.57 -3.58 -9.05
C GLY A 37 -13.49 -3.15 -10.50
N ARG A 38 -13.98 -1.93 -10.79
CA ARG A 38 -13.87 -1.34 -12.14
C ARG A 38 -12.40 -1.15 -12.55
N LEU A 39 -11.55 -0.65 -11.66
CA LEU A 39 -10.12 -0.46 -11.96
C LEU A 39 -9.35 -1.78 -12.12
N LEU A 40 -9.83 -2.85 -11.51
CA LEU A 40 -9.29 -4.20 -11.63
C LEU A 40 -9.95 -4.99 -12.77
N ASN A 41 -10.84 -4.39 -13.56
CA ASN A 41 -11.59 -5.07 -14.64
C ASN A 41 -12.33 -6.33 -14.14
N PHE A 42 -13.01 -6.22 -12.99
CA PHE A 42 -13.99 -7.21 -12.57
C PHE A 42 -15.35 -6.89 -13.16
N ASP A 43 -16.20 -7.92 -13.31
CA ASP A 43 -17.56 -7.79 -13.85
C ASP A 43 -18.54 -7.15 -12.85
N LYS A 44 -18.06 -6.75 -11.67
CA LYS A 44 -18.84 -6.12 -10.61
C LYS A 44 -18.05 -5.05 -9.89
N GLU A 45 -18.78 -4.12 -9.28
CA GLU A 45 -18.22 -3.21 -8.29
C GLU A 45 -17.91 -3.94 -6.99
N LEU A 46 -16.87 -3.48 -6.30
CA LEU A 46 -16.50 -3.99 -4.96
C LEU A 46 -17.01 -3.10 -3.84
N GLY A 47 -17.52 -1.90 -4.14
CA GLY A 47 -17.91 -0.90 -3.15
C GLY A 47 -16.73 -0.14 -2.55
N ILE A 48 -15.50 -0.41 -3.00
CA ILE A 48 -14.28 0.19 -2.45
C ILE A 48 -13.87 1.36 -3.33
N ARG A 49 -14.03 2.58 -2.82
CA ARG A 49 -13.67 3.80 -3.54
C ARG A 49 -12.18 4.08 -3.41
N VAL A 50 -11.51 4.22 -4.55
CA VAL A 50 -10.09 4.60 -4.57
C VAL A 50 -9.95 6.07 -4.21
N THR A 51 -9.02 6.37 -3.31
CA THR A 51 -8.72 7.73 -2.86
C THR A 51 -7.27 8.11 -3.18
N ASN A 52 -7.02 9.42 -3.27
CA ASN A 52 -5.68 9.98 -3.27
C ASN A 52 -5.23 10.41 -1.86
N ASP A 53 -6.15 10.43 -0.88
CA ASP A 53 -5.93 10.85 0.50
C ASP A 53 -5.74 9.64 1.40
N ALA A 54 -4.47 9.26 1.58
CA ALA A 54 -4.10 8.17 2.47
C ALA A 54 -4.45 8.48 3.93
N LYS A 55 -4.42 9.75 4.35
CA LYS A 55 -4.64 10.14 5.73
C LYS A 55 -6.09 9.90 6.14
N SER A 56 -7.02 10.43 5.34
CA SER A 56 -8.44 10.22 5.57
C SER A 56 -8.79 8.73 5.55
N LEU A 57 -8.21 7.95 4.63
CA LEU A 57 -8.45 6.50 4.59
C LEU A 57 -7.99 5.81 5.88
N PHE A 58 -6.78 6.07 6.35
CA PHE A 58 -6.27 5.46 7.59
C PHE A 58 -6.94 6.00 8.87
N GLU A 59 -7.75 7.05 8.80
CA GLU A 59 -8.57 7.56 9.91
C GLU A 59 -9.96 6.96 9.93
N THR A 60 -10.50 6.61 8.76
CA THR A 60 -11.90 6.18 8.59
C THR A 60 -12.04 4.67 8.38
N THR A 61 -10.94 3.98 8.09
CA THR A 61 -10.92 2.56 7.77
C THR A 61 -9.99 1.82 8.72
N GLU A 62 -10.52 0.81 9.41
CA GLU A 62 -9.70 -0.13 10.18
C GLU A 62 -8.98 -1.07 9.20
N THR A 63 -7.66 -1.20 9.34
CA THR A 63 -6.86 -2.06 8.47
C THR A 63 -5.65 -2.60 9.21
N ASP A 64 -5.36 -3.89 9.01
CA ASP A 64 -4.21 -4.56 9.63
C ASP A 64 -2.93 -4.36 8.81
N ILE A 65 -3.05 -4.34 7.49
CA ILE A 65 -1.91 -4.41 6.57
C ILE A 65 -2.07 -3.40 5.41
N LEU A 66 -1.04 -2.57 5.22
CA LEU A 66 -0.84 -1.77 4.02
C LEU A 66 0.08 -2.51 3.03
N LEU A 67 -0.45 -2.82 1.84
CA LEU A 67 0.37 -3.28 0.72
C LEU A 67 0.83 -2.09 -0.14
N HIS A 68 2.14 -1.86 -0.18
CA HIS A 68 2.77 -0.72 -0.84
C HIS A 68 3.52 -1.11 -2.12
N CYS A 69 3.00 -0.66 -3.27
CA CYS A 69 3.49 -0.99 -4.61
C CYS A 69 3.62 0.25 -5.52
N THR A 70 4.35 1.29 -5.11
CA THR A 70 4.40 2.58 -5.84
C THR A 70 5.76 2.91 -6.46
N THR A 71 6.85 2.66 -5.75
CA THR A 71 8.20 3.13 -6.11
C THR A 71 9.26 2.22 -5.51
N SER A 72 10.43 2.16 -6.15
CA SER A 72 11.63 1.46 -5.68
C SER A 72 12.62 2.40 -4.98
N PHE A 73 12.33 3.70 -4.90
CA PHE A 73 13.17 4.64 -4.17
C PHE A 73 12.83 4.64 -2.68
N VAL A 74 13.71 4.07 -1.85
CA VAL A 74 13.49 3.87 -0.40
C VAL A 74 13.09 5.15 0.33
N GLU A 75 13.70 6.29 0.01
CA GLU A 75 13.34 7.58 0.60
C GLU A 75 11.87 7.95 0.32
N GLN A 76 11.41 7.75 -0.92
CA GLN A 76 10.02 7.99 -1.29
C GLN A 76 9.06 6.98 -0.65
N VAL A 77 9.49 5.73 -0.49
CA VAL A 77 8.71 4.71 0.24
C VAL A 77 8.48 5.17 1.66
N TYR A 78 9.54 5.58 2.37
CA TYR A 78 9.46 6.05 3.75
C TYR A 78 8.41 7.16 3.92
N HIS A 79 8.45 8.19 3.07
CA HIS A 79 7.48 9.27 3.13
C HIS A 79 6.03 8.82 2.89
N GLN A 80 5.81 7.77 2.11
CA GLN A 80 4.48 7.24 1.82
C GLN A 80 3.96 6.33 2.93
N ILE A 81 4.83 5.59 3.62
CA ILE A 81 4.44 4.62 4.65
C ILE A 81 4.45 5.19 6.07
N LYS A 82 5.14 6.32 6.30
CA LYS A 82 5.32 6.93 7.64
C LYS A 82 4.02 7.03 8.42
N LEU A 83 2.96 7.49 7.76
CA LEU A 83 1.65 7.65 8.39
C LEU A 83 1.01 6.32 8.80
N ALA A 84 1.19 5.27 7.99
CA ALA A 84 0.71 3.94 8.32
C ALA A 84 1.45 3.37 9.53
N LEU A 85 2.78 3.56 9.58
CA LEU A 85 3.62 3.15 10.71
C LEU A 85 3.25 3.89 12.00
N GLU A 86 2.99 5.19 11.94
CA GLU A 86 2.53 6.00 13.09
C GLU A 86 1.19 5.49 13.65
N LYS A 87 0.32 4.99 12.76
CA LYS A 87 -0.96 4.36 13.12
C LYS A 87 -0.84 2.87 13.47
N ARG A 88 0.39 2.33 13.54
CA ARG A 88 0.69 0.92 13.84
C ARG A 88 0.10 -0.08 12.84
N ILE A 89 -0.12 0.35 11.60
CA ILE A 89 -0.53 -0.52 10.51
C ILE A 89 0.73 -1.24 10.01
N ASN A 90 0.66 -2.57 9.86
CA ASN A 90 1.76 -3.37 9.33
C ASN A 90 1.94 -3.04 7.85
N VAL A 91 3.17 -2.96 7.35
CA VAL A 91 3.40 -2.60 5.95
C VAL A 91 4.21 -3.68 5.23
N ILE A 92 3.71 -4.09 4.07
CA ILE A 92 4.39 -4.98 3.12
C ILE A 92 4.70 -4.16 1.87
N THR A 93 5.95 -4.14 1.42
CA THR A 93 6.32 -3.43 0.19
C THR A 93 7.13 -4.28 -0.77
N ILE A 94 6.86 -4.08 -2.07
CA ILE A 94 7.65 -4.66 -3.18
C ILE A 94 8.82 -3.76 -3.60
N ALA A 95 9.04 -2.66 -2.87
CA ALA A 95 10.11 -1.73 -3.18
C ALA A 95 11.45 -2.40 -2.92
N THR A 96 12.29 -2.47 -3.95
CA THR A 96 13.65 -2.97 -3.79
C THR A 96 14.51 -1.92 -3.09
N VAL A 97 15.27 -2.34 -2.09
CA VAL A 97 16.27 -1.48 -1.48
C VAL A 97 17.50 -1.44 -2.40
N PRO A 98 17.97 -0.27 -2.87
CA PRO A 98 19.32 -0.20 -3.37
C PRO A 98 20.24 -0.45 -2.16
N THR A 99 21.26 -1.27 -2.32
CA THR A 99 22.25 -1.57 -1.28
C THR A 99 23.45 -0.60 -1.28
N PRO A 100 23.30 0.70 -0.93
CA PRO A 100 24.40 1.47 -0.36
C PRO A 100 24.39 1.41 1.19
N PRO A 101 25.56 1.33 1.84
CA PRO A 101 25.68 1.22 3.30
C PRO A 101 25.02 2.37 4.08
N ARG A 102 24.80 3.53 3.44
CA ARG A 102 24.18 4.70 4.07
C ARG A 102 22.66 4.57 4.27
N ILE A 103 21.98 3.74 3.47
CA ILE A 103 20.53 3.55 3.51
C ILE A 103 20.17 2.39 4.46
N SER A 104 21.06 1.39 4.63
CA SER A 104 20.80 0.27 5.56
C SER A 104 20.62 0.76 7.00
N GLY A 105 21.44 1.70 7.48
CA GLY A 105 21.30 2.24 8.84
C GLY A 105 20.01 3.04 9.08
N LEU A 106 19.41 3.60 8.03
CA LEU A 106 18.09 4.25 8.12
C LEU A 106 16.98 3.20 8.22
N ILE A 107 17.12 2.11 7.46
CA ILE A 107 16.22 0.96 7.46
C ILE A 107 16.29 0.22 8.81
N ASP A 108 17.47 -0.04 9.35
CA ASP A 108 17.63 -0.72 10.65
C ASP A 108 16.96 0.06 11.79
N LYS A 109 17.03 1.40 11.74
CA LYS A 109 16.28 2.29 12.66
C LYS A 109 14.77 2.31 12.41
N LEU A 110 14.34 2.04 11.19
CA LEU A 110 12.94 2.00 10.79
C LEU A 110 12.27 0.67 11.13
N ILE A 111 13.01 -0.43 11.03
CA ILE A 111 12.54 -1.79 11.28
C ILE A 111 12.72 -2.17 12.76
N SER A 112 13.67 -1.55 13.49
CA SER A 112 13.82 -1.80 14.93
C SER A 112 12.60 -1.31 15.73
N GLY A 113 11.66 -2.23 15.95
CA GLY A 113 10.48 -2.03 16.78
C GLY A 113 9.16 -1.79 16.03
N LEU A 114 9.15 -1.82 14.69
CA LEU A 114 7.94 -1.68 13.87
C LEU A 114 7.71 -2.93 13.00
N PRO A 115 6.46 -3.37 12.83
CA PRO A 115 6.17 -4.54 12.00
C PRO A 115 6.22 -4.17 10.51
N PHE A 116 7.41 -4.32 9.91
CA PHE A 116 7.69 -3.99 8.52
C PHE A 116 8.31 -5.19 7.79
N ILE A 117 7.72 -5.61 6.67
CA ILE A 117 8.19 -6.76 5.89
C ILE A 117 8.51 -6.32 4.45
N PHE A 118 9.74 -6.62 4.01
CA PHE A 118 10.13 -6.52 2.60
C PHE A 118 9.85 -7.85 1.88
N MET A 119 9.28 -7.77 0.68
CA MET A 119 8.97 -8.94 -0.16
C MET A 119 9.53 -8.77 -1.57
#